data_AF-A0A9P6C9S8-F1
#
_entry.id   AF-A0A9P6C9S8-F1
#
_cell.length_a   1.000
_cell.length_b   1.000
_cell.length_c   1.000
_cell.angle_alpha   90.00
_cell.angle_beta   90.00
_cell.angle_gamma   90.00
#
_symmetry.space_group_name_H-M   'P 1'
#
loop_
_entity.id
_entity.type
_entity.pdbx_description
1 polymer ?
#
loop_
_entity_poly.entity_id
_entity_poly.type
_entity_poly.pdbx_seq_one_letter_code
_entity_poly.pdbx_strand_id
1 'polypeptide(L)'
;MKASLLLALIAPLMPTLTMGLIGINWNMTNIPPAGLPDITFPFSLIDTPHEVGYYFAQSINFKNVAGVGYTGLQPRPDVDGKPMIHAKLFSYVPDSTSTDSNCTDGNPDGGEGVSCAVDFSGSYGPYAIEVRNANGTTWEGTVVDLDTNRRVHVGSFTLPEGTGGITGSQVGYVEYYPWNTGVHKCADLPDTTGAFGVPQTTVAKAVGILSDAYEYGECVGEVGFLNTRTEKEVKINVGFK
;
A
#
# COMPACT_ATOMS: atom_id res chain seq x y z
N MET A 1 -9.50 49.09 17.91
CA MET A 1 -9.95 47.68 17.79
C MET A 1 -8.80 46.88 17.20
N LYS A 2 -8.21 45.95 17.96
CA LYS A 2 -7.11 45.09 17.52
C LYS A 2 -7.73 43.81 16.95
N ALA A 3 -7.63 43.59 15.65
CA ALA A 3 -8.02 42.33 15.03
C ALA A 3 -6.95 41.29 15.35
N SER A 4 -7.30 40.27 16.15
CA SER A 4 -6.47 39.08 16.31
C SER A 4 -6.75 38.15 15.13
N LEU A 5 -5.72 37.92 14.31
CA LEU A 5 -5.71 36.80 13.35
C LEU A 5 -5.68 35.50 14.17
N LEU A 6 -6.77 34.73 14.13
CA LEU A 6 -6.71 33.32 14.49
C LEU A 6 -5.98 32.59 13.35
N LEU A 7 -4.75 32.13 13.60
CA LEU A 7 -4.18 31.04 12.81
C LEU A 7 -5.00 29.77 13.11
N ALA A 8 -5.83 29.36 12.18
CA ALA A 8 -6.38 28.01 12.19
C ALA A 8 -5.22 27.05 11.89
N LEU A 9 -4.75 26.30 12.89
CA LEU A 9 -3.93 25.13 12.63
C LEU A 9 -4.81 24.12 11.87
N ILE A 10 -4.63 24.03 10.56
CA ILE A 10 -5.09 22.90 9.78
C ILE A 10 -4.23 21.72 10.22
N ALA A 11 -4.73 20.93 11.17
CA ALA A 11 -4.12 19.64 11.46
C ALA A 11 -4.22 18.81 10.17
N PRO A 12 -3.10 18.31 9.62
CA PRO A 12 -3.20 17.34 8.54
C PRO A 12 -3.99 16.16 9.08
N LEU A 13 -5.15 15.90 8.48
CA LEU A 13 -5.84 14.61 8.57
C LEU A 13 -4.86 13.57 8.02
N MET A 14 -3.94 13.10 8.85
CA MET A 14 -3.33 11.80 8.57
C MET A 14 -4.50 10.83 8.61
N PRO A 15 -4.81 10.12 7.50
CA PRO A 15 -5.76 9.02 7.58
C PRO A 15 -5.30 8.17 8.75
N THR A 16 -6.20 8.00 9.70
CA THR A 16 -5.94 7.26 10.92
C THR A 16 -5.48 5.88 10.49
N LEU A 17 -4.17 5.64 10.54
CA LEU A 17 -3.60 4.30 10.43
C LEU A 17 -4.06 3.40 11.59
N THR A 18 -5.06 3.82 12.39
CA THR A 18 -5.42 3.31 13.71
C THR A 18 -5.93 1.86 13.70
N MET A 19 -6.02 1.20 12.55
CA MET A 19 -6.53 -0.17 12.45
C MET A 19 -5.63 -1.13 11.66
N GLY A 20 -4.47 -0.68 11.18
CA GLY A 20 -3.47 -1.64 10.72
C GLY A 20 -2.83 -2.35 11.91
N LEU A 21 -2.57 -3.65 11.73
CA LEU A 21 -2.11 -4.55 12.78
C LEU A 21 -0.58 -4.56 12.85
N ILE A 22 0.03 -4.68 11.67
CA ILE A 22 1.48 -4.85 11.51
C ILE A 22 2.00 -3.75 10.60
N GLY A 23 3.01 -3.03 11.04
CA GLY A 23 3.71 -2.01 10.27
C GLY A 23 5.05 -2.54 9.79
N ILE A 24 5.52 -2.05 8.66
CA ILE A 24 6.85 -2.34 8.13
C ILE A 24 7.37 -1.12 7.37
N ASN A 25 8.45 -0.51 7.85
CA ASN A 25 8.97 0.70 7.23
C ASN A 25 9.85 0.35 6.04
N TRP A 26 9.78 1.18 5.00
CA TRP A 26 10.70 1.12 3.88
C TRP A 26 11.38 2.48 3.65
N ASN A 27 12.60 2.42 3.13
CA ASN A 27 13.36 3.60 2.77
C ASN A 27 14.18 3.35 1.49
N MET A 28 14.47 4.43 0.77
CA MET A 28 15.27 4.51 -0.44
C MET A 28 16.35 5.56 -0.21
N THR A 29 17.61 5.15 -0.32
CA THR A 29 18.75 6.07 -0.24
C THR A 29 19.13 6.60 -1.62
N ASN A 30 19.97 7.65 -1.68
CA ASN A 30 20.45 8.27 -2.92
C ASN A 30 19.33 8.70 -3.90
N ILE A 31 18.21 9.18 -3.34
CA ILE A 31 17.07 9.67 -4.11
C ILE A 31 17.41 10.99 -4.83
N PRO A 32 16.95 11.19 -6.08
CA PRO A 32 17.12 12.46 -6.77
C PRO A 32 16.42 13.62 -6.04
N PRO A 33 16.89 14.87 -6.22
CA PRO A 33 16.21 16.06 -5.69
C PRO A 33 14.76 16.18 -6.17
N ALA A 34 14.43 15.70 -7.37
CA ALA A 34 13.06 15.67 -7.90
C ALA A 34 12.17 14.57 -7.29
N GLY A 35 12.74 13.60 -6.57
CA GLY A 35 12.06 12.37 -6.13
C GLY A 35 12.34 11.19 -7.08
N LEU A 36 11.88 10.01 -6.69
CA LEU A 36 11.97 8.81 -7.53
C LEU A 36 10.90 8.87 -8.63
N PRO A 37 11.21 8.50 -9.88
CA PRO A 37 10.23 8.41 -10.96
C PRO A 37 9.41 7.11 -10.92
N ASP A 38 9.89 6.11 -10.18
CA ASP A 38 9.24 4.82 -10.03
C ASP A 38 9.68 4.16 -8.71
N ILE A 39 8.85 3.24 -8.22
CA ILE A 39 9.19 2.31 -7.15
C ILE A 39 8.50 0.97 -7.42
N THR A 40 9.18 -0.11 -7.09
CA THR A 40 8.68 -1.48 -7.22
C THR A 40 8.69 -2.13 -5.84
N PHE A 41 7.54 -2.65 -5.42
CA PHE A 41 7.38 -3.36 -4.14
C PHE A 41 7.14 -4.84 -4.39
N PRO A 42 8.08 -5.72 -4.03
CA PRO A 42 7.82 -7.16 -4.05
C PRO A 42 6.89 -7.56 -2.89
N PHE A 43 5.97 -8.48 -3.18
CA PHE A 43 5.03 -9.08 -2.24
C PHE A 43 4.96 -10.59 -2.45
N SER A 44 4.55 -11.33 -1.42
CA SER A 44 4.14 -12.74 -1.57
C SER A 44 2.89 -13.01 -0.74
N LEU A 45 1.94 -13.73 -1.34
CA LEU A 45 0.68 -14.16 -0.72
C LEU A 45 0.63 -15.69 -0.50
N ILE A 46 1.77 -16.38 -0.61
CA ILE A 46 1.82 -17.85 -0.79
C ILE A 46 1.14 -18.66 0.30
N ASP A 47 1.06 -18.11 1.50
CA ASP A 47 0.50 -18.77 2.68
C ASP A 47 -0.74 -18.02 3.22
N THR A 48 -1.36 -17.13 2.42
CA THR A 48 -2.61 -16.45 2.83
C THR A 48 -3.83 -17.33 2.56
N PRO A 49 -4.85 -17.31 3.46
CA PRO A 49 -6.14 -17.93 3.16
C PRO A 49 -6.78 -17.36 1.89
N HIS A 50 -7.51 -18.20 1.17
CA HIS A 50 -8.30 -17.79 0.00
C HIS A 50 -9.63 -17.19 0.45
N GLU A 51 -9.54 -16.10 1.20
CA GLU A 51 -10.67 -15.48 1.89
C GLU A 51 -10.56 -13.96 1.82
N VAL A 52 -11.69 -13.28 2.01
CA VAL A 52 -11.71 -11.83 2.17
C VAL A 52 -11.23 -11.44 3.56
N GLY A 53 -10.51 -10.33 3.68
CA GLY A 53 -10.30 -9.67 4.97
C GLY A 53 -8.93 -9.02 5.14
N TYR A 54 -7.88 -9.61 4.57
CA TYR A 54 -6.54 -9.06 4.70
C TYR A 54 -6.15 -8.13 3.56
N TYR A 55 -5.41 -7.08 3.90
CA TYR A 55 -4.76 -6.18 2.95
C TYR A 55 -3.28 -6.04 3.28
N PHE A 56 -2.43 -6.36 2.31
CA PHE A 56 -0.98 -6.20 2.37
C PHE A 56 -0.61 -5.00 1.51
N ALA A 57 -0.19 -3.91 2.14
CA ALA A 57 -0.13 -2.60 1.49
C ALA A 57 1.21 -1.88 1.72
N GLN A 58 1.58 -1.04 0.76
CA GLN A 58 2.70 -0.11 0.83
C GLN A 58 2.20 1.30 0.57
N SER A 59 2.53 2.21 1.48
CA SER A 59 2.25 3.63 1.34
C SER A 59 3.37 4.32 0.56
N ILE A 60 3.05 5.40 -0.13
CA ILE A 60 3.96 6.19 -0.96
C ILE A 60 3.62 7.66 -0.77
N ASN A 61 4.60 8.50 -0.47
CA ASN A 61 4.42 9.95 -0.49
C ASN A 61 5.04 10.56 -1.75
N PHE A 62 4.50 11.69 -2.18
CA PHE A 62 5.01 12.46 -3.32
C PHE A 62 5.59 13.79 -2.85
N LYS A 63 6.57 14.34 -3.58
CA LYS A 63 7.15 15.66 -3.26
C LYS A 63 6.17 16.78 -3.58
N ASN A 64 6.27 17.87 -2.81
CA ASN A 64 5.56 19.14 -3.00
C ASN A 64 4.03 19.05 -2.89
N VAL A 65 3.50 17.98 -2.32
CA VAL A 65 2.06 17.81 -2.12
C VAL A 65 1.79 17.11 -0.78
N ALA A 66 0.63 17.39 -0.19
CA ALA A 66 0.14 16.67 0.96
C ALA A 66 -0.75 15.50 0.51
N GLY A 67 -0.83 14.48 1.35
CA GLY A 67 -1.52 13.24 1.03
C GLY A 67 -0.54 12.12 0.72
N VAL A 68 -1.11 10.93 0.56
CA VAL A 68 -0.40 9.66 0.51
C VAL A 68 -1.05 8.78 -0.55
N GLY A 69 -0.23 8.15 -1.36
CA GLY A 69 -0.64 7.06 -2.23
C GLY A 69 -0.48 5.73 -1.54
N TYR A 70 -1.29 4.74 -1.93
CA TYR A 70 -1.16 3.38 -1.43
C TYR A 70 -1.27 2.38 -2.57
N THR A 71 -0.62 1.25 -2.42
CA THR A 71 -0.83 0.10 -3.30
C THR A 71 -0.70 -1.18 -2.52
N GLY A 72 -1.35 -2.25 -2.97
CA GLY A 72 -1.28 -3.52 -2.28
C GLY A 72 -2.16 -4.58 -2.89
N LEU A 73 -2.15 -5.75 -2.25
CA LEU A 73 -2.91 -6.92 -2.66
C LEU A 73 -3.81 -7.43 -1.53
N GLN A 74 -4.99 -7.90 -1.90
CA GLN A 74 -5.93 -8.59 -1.01
C GLN A 74 -6.20 -9.98 -1.58
N PRO A 75 -5.95 -11.05 -0.81
CA PRO A 75 -6.47 -12.38 -1.11
C PRO A 75 -8.01 -12.34 -1.24
N ARG A 76 -8.57 -13.22 -2.07
CA ARG A 76 -10.02 -13.38 -2.26
C ARG A 76 -10.41 -14.86 -2.30
N PRO A 77 -11.70 -15.18 -2.10
CA PRO A 77 -12.23 -16.51 -2.42
C PRO A 77 -11.99 -16.89 -3.87
N ASP A 78 -11.77 -18.19 -4.08
CA ASP A 78 -11.66 -18.75 -5.42
C ASP A 78 -12.92 -18.48 -6.25
N VAL A 79 -12.72 -18.20 -7.53
CA VAL A 79 -13.80 -18.11 -8.52
C VAL A 79 -13.57 -19.19 -9.56
N ASP A 80 -14.58 -20.05 -9.77
CA ASP A 80 -14.50 -21.21 -10.66
C ASP A 80 -13.28 -22.12 -10.37
N GLY A 81 -12.95 -22.27 -9.08
CA GLY A 81 -11.82 -23.08 -8.61
C GLY A 81 -10.44 -22.49 -8.89
N LYS A 82 -10.36 -21.18 -9.18
CA LYS A 82 -9.11 -20.47 -9.42
C LYS A 82 -8.88 -19.41 -8.34
N PRO A 83 -7.64 -19.23 -7.87
CA PRO A 83 -7.33 -18.17 -6.92
C PRO A 83 -7.54 -16.81 -7.56
N MET A 84 -8.05 -15.89 -6.73
CA MET A 84 -8.37 -14.53 -7.10
C MET A 84 -7.64 -13.56 -6.18
N ILE A 85 -7.09 -12.50 -6.77
CA ILE A 85 -6.40 -11.46 -6.03
C ILE A 85 -7.02 -10.13 -6.44
N HIS A 86 -7.28 -9.29 -5.45
CA HIS A 86 -7.73 -7.93 -5.62
C HIS A 86 -6.56 -6.98 -5.42
N ALA A 87 -6.13 -6.30 -6.48
CA ALA A 87 -5.07 -5.30 -6.42
C ALA A 87 -5.66 -3.91 -6.29
N LYS A 88 -4.99 -3.07 -5.50
CA LYS A 88 -5.37 -1.68 -5.28
C LYS A 88 -4.24 -0.73 -5.62
N LEU A 89 -4.61 0.41 -6.16
CA LEU A 89 -3.78 1.60 -6.30
C LEU A 89 -4.64 2.80 -5.88
N PHE A 90 -4.12 3.64 -5.00
CA PHE A 90 -4.88 4.72 -4.40
C PHE A 90 -4.05 6.01 -4.32
N SER A 91 -4.70 7.16 -4.44
CA SER A 91 -4.15 8.48 -4.11
C SER A 91 -5.09 9.24 -3.18
N TYR A 92 -4.67 9.53 -1.94
CA TYR A 92 -5.35 10.48 -1.02
C TYR A 92 -4.85 11.92 -1.22
N VAL A 93 -4.18 12.20 -2.35
CA VAL A 93 -3.77 13.56 -2.68
C VAL A 93 -4.99 14.33 -3.20
N PRO A 94 -5.33 15.48 -2.59
CA PRO A 94 -6.38 16.38 -3.09
C PRO A 94 -6.23 16.69 -4.57
N ASP A 95 -7.36 16.90 -5.26
CA ASP A 95 -7.40 17.23 -6.69
C ASP A 95 -6.75 16.19 -7.63
N SER A 96 -6.50 14.97 -7.15
CA SER A 96 -6.16 13.84 -8.03
C SER A 96 -7.32 13.54 -8.97
N THR A 97 -7.02 13.21 -10.21
CA THR A 97 -8.02 12.83 -11.22
C THR A 97 -7.63 11.54 -11.93
N SER A 98 -8.60 10.88 -12.58
CA SER A 98 -8.31 9.75 -13.46
C SER A 98 -9.27 9.70 -14.64
N THR A 99 -8.80 9.08 -15.72
CA THR A 99 -9.64 8.70 -16.88
C THR A 99 -9.60 7.19 -17.12
N ASP A 100 -8.98 6.46 -16.20
CA ASP A 100 -8.76 5.03 -16.27
C ASP A 100 -10.03 4.29 -15.86
N SER A 101 -10.41 3.26 -16.63
CA SER A 101 -11.64 2.51 -16.38
C SER A 101 -11.62 1.70 -15.08
N ASN A 102 -10.44 1.42 -14.54
CA ASN A 102 -10.30 0.72 -13.26
C ASN A 102 -10.42 1.68 -12.06
N CYS A 103 -10.55 2.99 -12.32
CA CYS A 103 -10.50 4.01 -11.29
C CYS A 103 -11.83 4.75 -11.13
N THR A 104 -12.07 5.23 -9.91
CA THR A 104 -13.21 6.05 -9.53
C THR A 104 -12.74 7.23 -8.69
N ASP A 105 -13.43 8.35 -8.82
CA ASP A 105 -13.19 9.53 -7.98
C ASP A 105 -13.50 9.24 -6.51
N GLY A 106 -12.67 9.84 -5.64
CA GLY A 106 -12.77 9.71 -4.20
C GLY A 106 -12.10 8.45 -3.64
N ASN A 107 -12.23 8.29 -2.33
CA ASN A 107 -11.66 7.16 -1.59
C ASN A 107 -12.72 6.20 -1.06
N PRO A 108 -12.36 4.93 -0.77
CA PRO A 108 -13.30 3.92 -0.25
C PRO A 108 -13.99 4.31 1.08
N ASP A 109 -13.37 5.19 1.86
CA ASP A 109 -13.83 5.66 3.17
C ASP A 109 -14.55 7.03 3.10
N GLY A 110 -14.72 7.58 1.89
CA GLY A 110 -15.22 8.93 1.63
C GLY A 110 -14.14 10.02 1.70
N GLY A 111 -14.16 10.93 0.72
CA GLY A 111 -13.23 12.07 0.66
C GLY A 111 -12.55 12.22 -0.70
N GLU A 112 -11.57 13.12 -0.76
CA GLU A 112 -10.83 13.44 -1.98
C GLU A 112 -9.85 12.33 -2.37
N GLY A 113 -9.49 12.29 -3.65
CA GLY A 113 -8.52 11.34 -4.18
C GLY A 113 -9.03 10.53 -5.36
N VAL A 114 -8.30 9.47 -5.70
CA VAL A 114 -8.66 8.49 -6.73
C VAL A 114 -8.43 7.08 -6.20
N SER A 115 -9.43 6.22 -6.36
CA SER A 115 -9.33 4.78 -6.08
C SER A 115 -9.24 4.01 -7.38
N CYS A 116 -8.29 3.10 -7.51
CA CYS A 116 -8.21 2.15 -8.60
C CYS A 116 -8.13 0.74 -8.05
N ALA A 117 -8.86 -0.18 -8.69
CA ALA A 117 -8.78 -1.58 -8.32
C ALA A 117 -9.07 -2.52 -9.50
N VAL A 118 -8.49 -3.71 -9.42
CA VAL A 118 -8.76 -4.79 -10.38
C VAL A 118 -8.72 -6.13 -9.66
N ASP A 119 -9.70 -6.98 -9.98
CA ASP A 119 -9.64 -8.40 -9.64
C ASP A 119 -8.99 -9.15 -10.79
N PHE A 120 -8.06 -10.04 -10.48
CA PHE A 120 -7.46 -10.91 -11.47
C PHE A 120 -7.26 -12.31 -10.91
N SER A 121 -7.35 -13.30 -11.81
CA SER A 121 -6.96 -14.67 -11.48
C SER A 121 -5.43 -14.80 -11.59
N GLY A 122 -4.81 -15.34 -10.55
CA GLY A 122 -3.37 -15.55 -10.46
C GLY A 122 -3.05 -16.56 -9.36
N SER A 123 -1.86 -17.16 -9.35
CA SER A 123 -1.43 -17.97 -8.21
C SER A 123 -1.28 -17.08 -6.98
N TYR A 124 -1.25 -17.61 -5.77
CA TYR A 124 -0.82 -16.82 -4.60
C TYR A 124 0.72 -16.73 -4.54
N GLY A 125 1.38 -16.63 -5.70
CA GLY A 125 2.83 -16.63 -5.83
C GLY A 125 3.49 -15.30 -5.45
N PRO A 126 4.79 -15.17 -5.75
CA PRO A 126 5.51 -13.91 -5.62
C PRO A 126 5.03 -12.92 -6.69
N TYR A 127 4.70 -11.71 -6.23
CA TYR A 127 4.30 -10.58 -7.07
C TYR A 127 5.26 -9.42 -6.85
N ALA A 128 5.24 -8.48 -7.79
CA ALA A 128 5.70 -7.12 -7.54
C ALA A 128 4.61 -6.14 -7.97
N ILE A 129 4.46 -5.04 -7.24
CA ILE A 129 3.69 -3.90 -7.70
C ILE A 129 4.66 -2.81 -8.12
N GLU A 130 4.61 -2.45 -9.40
CA GLU A 130 5.32 -1.30 -9.95
C GLU A 130 4.41 -0.07 -9.90
N VAL A 131 4.90 1.02 -9.32
CA VAL A 131 4.27 2.35 -9.38
C VAL A 131 5.22 3.27 -10.12
N ARG A 132 4.81 3.77 -11.29
CA ARG A 132 5.68 4.55 -12.19
C ARG A 132 5.04 5.84 -12.64
N ASN A 133 5.84 6.87 -12.81
CA ASN A 133 5.44 8.08 -13.50
C ASN A 133 5.33 7.80 -15.01
N ALA A 134 4.13 7.84 -15.56
CA ALA A 134 3.87 7.55 -16.96
C ALA A 134 4.10 8.79 -17.84
N ASN A 135 3.65 9.96 -17.38
CA ASN A 135 3.85 11.25 -18.05
C ASN A 135 3.45 12.41 -17.12
N GLY A 136 4.28 13.46 -17.03
CA GLY A 136 3.99 14.63 -16.20
C GLY A 136 3.76 14.25 -14.74
N THR A 137 2.56 14.47 -14.22
CA THR A 137 2.13 14.07 -12.87
C THR A 137 1.21 12.84 -12.87
N THR A 138 1.15 12.10 -13.98
CA THR A 138 0.38 10.86 -14.10
C THR A 138 1.20 9.67 -13.62
N TRP A 139 0.61 8.89 -12.71
CA TRP A 139 1.19 7.69 -12.13
C TRP A 139 0.36 6.47 -12.47
N GLU A 140 1.03 5.35 -12.71
CA GLU A 140 0.42 4.09 -13.09
C GLU A 140 0.88 2.98 -12.14
N GLY A 141 -0.05 2.12 -11.73
CA GLY A 141 0.21 0.92 -10.94
C GLY A 141 0.03 -0.34 -11.78
N THR A 142 1.01 -1.24 -11.72
CA THR A 142 0.97 -2.54 -12.41
C THR A 142 1.38 -3.65 -11.45
N VAL A 143 0.59 -4.72 -11.36
CA VAL A 143 1.02 -5.97 -10.71
C VAL A 143 1.76 -6.84 -11.72
N VAL A 144 2.89 -7.38 -11.31
CA VAL A 144 3.72 -8.32 -12.08
C VAL A 144 3.79 -9.63 -11.32
N ASP A 145 3.28 -10.69 -11.93
CA ASP A 145 3.50 -12.06 -11.48
C ASP A 145 4.96 -12.43 -11.76
N LEU A 146 5.76 -12.69 -10.72
CA LEU A 146 7.19 -12.92 -10.86
C LEU A 146 7.53 -14.33 -11.36
N ASP A 147 6.58 -15.27 -11.28
CA ASP A 147 6.76 -16.62 -11.82
C ASP A 147 6.48 -16.64 -13.33
N THR A 148 5.45 -15.93 -13.78
CA THR A 148 4.98 -15.98 -15.17
C THR A 148 5.34 -14.75 -16.00
N ASN A 149 5.84 -13.68 -15.38
CA ASN A 149 6.00 -12.34 -15.96
C ASN A 149 4.70 -11.72 -16.50
N ARG A 150 3.54 -12.27 -16.13
CA ARG A 150 2.24 -11.69 -16.50
C ARG A 150 2.08 -10.35 -15.79
N ARG A 151 1.64 -9.34 -16.56
CA ARG A 151 1.44 -7.98 -16.07
C ARG A 151 -0.06 -7.66 -16.05
N VAL A 152 -0.53 -7.10 -14.95
CA VAL A 152 -1.92 -6.69 -14.74
C VAL A 152 -1.94 -5.21 -14.42
N HIS A 153 -2.54 -4.43 -15.31
CA HIS A 153 -2.77 -3.00 -15.09
C HIS A 153 -3.79 -2.81 -13.97
N VAL A 154 -3.41 -2.12 -12.90
CA VAL A 154 -4.29 -1.84 -11.76
C VAL A 154 -5.09 -0.58 -12.02
N GLY A 155 -4.43 0.46 -12.52
CA GLY A 155 -5.03 1.74 -12.82
C GLY A 155 -4.00 2.85 -12.92
N SER A 156 -4.47 4.07 -13.16
CA SER A 156 -3.66 5.27 -13.24
C SER A 156 -4.38 6.48 -12.66
N PHE A 157 -3.64 7.42 -12.11
CA PHE A 157 -4.17 8.70 -11.64
C PHE A 157 -3.18 9.84 -11.92
N THR A 158 -3.72 11.04 -12.08
CA THR A 158 -2.96 12.27 -12.30
C THR A 158 -3.01 13.11 -11.05
N LEU A 159 -1.83 13.41 -10.48
CA LEU A 159 -1.68 14.31 -9.35
C LEU A 159 -1.70 15.78 -9.79
N PRO A 160 -1.99 16.73 -8.89
CA PRO A 160 -1.99 18.16 -9.22
C PRO A 160 -0.65 18.63 -9.77
N GLU A 161 -0.69 19.67 -10.61
CA GLU A 161 0.51 20.29 -11.17
C GLU A 161 1.47 20.76 -10.06
N GLY A 162 2.78 20.62 -10.30
CA GLY A 162 3.82 20.96 -9.32
C GLY A 162 4.20 19.82 -8.36
N THR A 163 3.40 18.74 -8.34
CA THR A 163 3.76 17.50 -7.63
C THR A 163 5.04 16.90 -8.22
N GLY A 164 5.97 16.52 -7.35
CA GLY A 164 7.23 15.87 -7.73
C GLY A 164 7.15 14.34 -7.69
N GLY A 165 8.32 13.71 -7.80
CA GLY A 165 8.47 12.26 -7.70
C GLY A 165 8.17 11.71 -6.29
N ILE A 166 8.25 10.40 -6.18
CA ILE A 166 8.07 9.66 -4.92
C ILE A 166 9.17 10.05 -3.93
N THR A 167 8.78 10.30 -2.68
CA THR A 167 9.70 10.51 -1.56
C THR A 167 10.34 9.17 -1.16
N GLY A 168 11.53 9.23 -0.57
CA GLY A 168 12.31 8.03 -0.30
C GLY A 168 11.83 7.15 0.85
N SER A 169 10.78 7.46 1.61
CA SER A 169 10.42 6.64 2.77
C SER A 169 8.94 6.69 3.10
N GLN A 170 8.39 5.54 3.49
CA GLN A 170 7.03 5.42 4.01
C GLN A 170 6.85 4.09 4.78
N VAL A 171 5.62 3.84 5.24
CA VAL A 171 5.25 2.60 5.92
C VAL A 171 4.43 1.69 5.01
N GLY A 172 4.69 0.39 5.06
CA GLY A 172 3.78 -0.66 4.63
C GLY A 172 3.05 -1.24 5.82
N TYR A 173 1.92 -1.88 5.57
CA TYR A 173 1.10 -2.42 6.64
C TYR A 173 0.33 -3.67 6.23
N VAL A 174 0.00 -4.48 7.23
CA VAL A 174 -0.97 -5.56 7.16
C VAL A 174 -2.19 -5.14 7.98
N GLU A 175 -3.35 -5.17 7.35
CA GLU A 175 -4.62 -4.79 7.95
C GLU A 175 -5.63 -5.92 7.75
N TYR A 176 -6.43 -6.20 8.79
CA TYR A 176 -7.64 -6.99 8.66
C TYR A 176 -8.84 -6.03 8.61
N TYR A 177 -9.17 -5.58 7.40
CA TYR A 177 -10.12 -4.48 7.19
C TYR A 177 -11.56 -4.77 7.68
N PRO A 178 -12.03 -6.01 7.92
CA PRO A 178 -13.32 -6.22 8.59
C PRO A 178 -13.37 -5.64 10.01
N TRP A 179 -12.23 -5.44 10.67
CA TRP A 179 -12.16 -4.75 11.96
C TRP A 179 -12.26 -3.23 11.86
N ASN A 180 -12.34 -2.69 10.64
CA ASN A 180 -12.46 -1.25 10.44
C ASN A 180 -13.82 -0.69 10.86
N THR A 181 -14.75 -1.56 11.24
CA THR A 181 -16.08 -1.20 11.72
C THR A 181 -16.48 -2.12 12.88
N GLY A 182 -17.18 -1.55 13.87
CA GLY A 182 -17.74 -2.32 14.99
C GLY A 182 -16.73 -2.62 16.11
N VAL A 183 -17.05 -3.64 16.91
CA VAL A 183 -16.23 -4.11 18.04
C VAL A 183 -15.60 -5.44 17.65
N HIS A 184 -14.31 -5.60 17.92
CA HIS A 184 -13.58 -6.83 17.65
C HIS A 184 -12.82 -7.31 18.91
N LYS A 185 -12.24 -8.50 18.84
CA LYS A 185 -11.34 -9.05 19.85
C LYS A 185 -10.05 -9.47 19.19
N CYS A 186 -8.92 -9.04 19.75
CA CYS A 186 -7.60 -9.35 19.22
C CYS A 186 -7.36 -10.86 19.04
N ALA A 187 -7.87 -11.67 19.97
CA ALA A 187 -7.77 -13.13 19.95
C ALA A 187 -8.60 -13.84 18.85
N ASP A 188 -9.53 -13.13 18.19
CA ASP A 188 -10.38 -13.70 17.13
C ASP A 188 -9.81 -13.41 15.73
N LEU A 189 -8.58 -12.90 15.63
CA LEU A 189 -7.96 -12.56 14.35
C LEU A 189 -7.68 -13.83 13.53
N PRO A 190 -8.19 -13.98 12.30
CA PRO A 190 -7.89 -15.15 11.46
C PRO A 190 -6.41 -15.22 11.08
N ASP A 191 -5.79 -16.41 11.09
CA ASP A 191 -4.41 -16.62 10.66
C ASP A 191 -4.17 -16.18 9.20
N THR A 192 -3.07 -15.47 8.96
CA THR A 192 -2.59 -15.15 7.62
C THR A 192 -1.09 -15.02 7.59
N THR A 193 -0.51 -15.20 6.40
CA THR A 193 0.92 -15.08 6.19
C THR A 193 1.21 -14.43 4.86
N GLY A 194 2.02 -13.37 4.87
CA GLY A 194 2.51 -12.70 3.66
C GLY A 194 3.96 -12.27 3.81
N ALA A 195 4.58 -11.84 2.71
CA ALA A 195 5.92 -11.27 2.74
C ALA A 195 6.01 -9.95 2.01
N PHE A 196 6.86 -9.07 2.51
CA PHE A 196 7.22 -7.79 1.92
C PHE A 196 8.68 -7.83 1.51
N GLY A 197 8.97 -7.48 0.26
CA GLY A 197 10.32 -7.40 -0.27
C GLY A 197 10.95 -6.02 -0.11
N VAL A 198 12.28 -5.98 -0.19
CA VAL A 198 13.03 -4.72 -0.26
C VAL A 198 12.61 -3.95 -1.52
N PRO A 199 12.19 -2.68 -1.42
CA PRO A 199 11.74 -1.92 -2.57
C PRO A 199 12.88 -1.67 -3.57
N GLN A 200 12.52 -1.52 -4.84
CA GLN A 200 13.45 -1.30 -5.94
C GLN A 200 13.03 -0.09 -6.77
N THR A 201 13.95 0.45 -7.55
CA THR A 201 13.69 1.55 -8.49
C THR A 201 14.65 1.47 -9.66
N THR A 202 14.30 2.08 -10.80
CA THR A 202 15.20 2.19 -11.95
C THR A 202 16.36 3.17 -11.73
N VAL A 203 16.30 4.00 -10.68
CA VAL A 203 17.39 4.95 -10.33
C VAL A 203 18.64 4.17 -9.89
N ALA A 204 19.64 4.10 -10.76
CA ALA A 204 20.80 3.21 -10.64
C ALA A 204 21.59 3.27 -9.32
N LYS A 205 21.62 4.41 -8.62
CA LYS A 205 22.34 4.57 -7.34
C LYS A 205 21.44 4.44 -6.11
N ALA A 206 20.13 4.38 -6.31
CA ALA A 206 19.19 4.30 -5.21
C ALA A 206 19.16 2.87 -4.65
N VAL A 207 19.16 2.77 -3.33
CA VAL A 207 19.18 1.48 -2.63
C VAL A 207 18.00 1.42 -1.69
N GLY A 208 17.18 0.37 -1.85
CA GLY A 208 16.06 0.09 -0.97
C GLY A 208 16.47 -0.57 0.33
N ILE A 209 15.71 -0.28 1.37
CA ILE A 209 15.87 -0.78 2.73
C ILE A 209 14.48 -1.10 3.26
N LEU A 210 14.34 -2.22 3.95
CA LEU A 210 13.11 -2.65 4.59
C LEU A 210 13.39 -2.98 6.06
N SER A 211 12.65 -2.35 6.98
CA SER A 211 12.76 -2.61 8.43
C SER A 211 12.14 -3.95 8.78
N ASP A 212 12.37 -4.43 10.01
CA ASP A 212 11.56 -5.53 10.54
C ASP A 212 10.11 -5.08 10.67
N ALA A 213 9.22 -6.05 10.61
CA ALA A 213 7.81 -5.82 10.89
C ALA A 213 7.60 -5.65 12.40
N TYR A 214 6.61 -4.85 12.77
CA TYR A 214 6.28 -4.55 14.16
C TYR A 214 4.76 -4.42 14.34
N GLU A 215 4.24 -4.82 15.49
CA GLU A 215 2.84 -4.58 15.84
C GLU A 215 2.62 -3.10 16.16
N TYR A 216 1.44 -2.60 15.81
CA TYR A 216 0.94 -1.30 16.24
C TYR A 216 -0.60 -1.34 16.35
N GLY A 217 -1.19 -0.26 16.85
CA GLY A 217 -2.64 -0.20 17.10
C GLY A 217 -3.02 -0.76 18.47
N GLU A 218 -4.28 -1.17 18.62
CA GLU A 218 -4.84 -1.56 19.93
C GLU A 218 -4.53 -3.00 20.34
N CYS A 219 -4.15 -3.87 19.39
CA CYS A 219 -3.95 -5.30 19.62
C CYS A 219 -2.46 -5.73 19.74
N VAL A 220 -1.57 -4.80 20.11
CA VAL A 220 -0.13 -5.08 20.24
C VAL A 220 0.11 -6.20 21.26
N GLY A 221 0.76 -7.29 20.83
CA GLY A 221 1.06 -8.44 21.66
C GLY A 221 -0.08 -9.45 21.80
N GLU A 222 -1.21 -9.23 21.11
CA GLU A 222 -2.43 -10.04 21.25
C GLU A 222 -2.87 -10.72 19.94
N VAL A 223 -2.14 -10.54 18.84
CA VAL A 223 -2.54 -11.03 17.50
C VAL A 223 -1.68 -12.17 16.97
N GLY A 224 -0.95 -12.86 17.84
CA GLY A 224 -0.13 -14.01 17.42
C GLY A 224 0.98 -13.65 16.43
N PHE A 225 1.48 -12.41 16.47
CA PHE A 225 2.43 -11.89 15.50
C PHE A 225 3.80 -12.57 15.58
N LEU A 226 4.30 -12.97 14.42
CA LEU A 226 5.66 -13.42 14.21
C LEU A 226 6.21 -12.84 12.91
N ASN A 227 7.51 -12.53 12.88
CA ASN A 227 8.19 -12.22 11.63
C ASN A 227 9.52 -12.97 11.49
N THR A 228 9.90 -13.23 10.24
CA THR A 228 11.19 -13.78 9.87
C THR A 228 11.79 -12.98 8.73
N ARG A 229 13.08 -12.66 8.84
CA ARG A 229 13.81 -11.86 7.86
C ARG A 229 14.75 -12.73 7.04
N THR A 230 14.81 -12.43 5.74
CA THR A 230 15.95 -12.76 4.87
C THR A 230 16.62 -11.48 4.37
N GLU A 231 17.67 -11.59 3.56
CA GLU A 231 18.28 -10.42 2.93
C GLU A 231 17.32 -9.69 1.97
N LYS A 232 16.30 -10.37 1.43
CA LYS A 232 15.44 -9.84 0.36
C LYS A 232 14.03 -9.47 0.82
N GLU A 233 13.57 -10.04 1.93
CA GLU A 233 12.18 -9.90 2.37
C GLU A 233 12.02 -10.09 3.88
N VAL A 234 10.88 -9.62 4.38
CA VAL A 234 10.36 -9.90 5.72
C VAL A 234 9.03 -10.63 5.55
N LYS A 235 8.99 -11.87 6.03
CA LYS A 235 7.77 -12.68 6.13
C LYS A 235 7.07 -12.36 7.45
N ILE A 236 5.78 -12.14 7.38
CA ILE A 236 4.88 -11.80 8.49
C ILE A 236 3.85 -12.91 8.61
N ASN A 237 3.65 -13.41 9.83
CA ASN A 237 2.54 -14.25 10.22
C ASN A 237 1.77 -13.53 11.35
N VAL A 238 0.45 -13.54 11.27
CA VAL A 238 -0.43 -12.88 12.24
C VAL A 238 -1.78 -13.60 12.27
N GLY A 239 -2.40 -13.68 13.44
CA GLY A 239 -3.68 -14.33 13.67
C GLY A 239 -3.58 -15.75 14.22
N PHE A 240 -4.74 -16.40 14.32
CA PHE A 240 -4.94 -17.68 14.97
C PHE A 240 -5.74 -18.63 14.07
N LYS A 241 -5.49 -19.93 14.23
CA LYS A 241 -6.17 -21.01 13.49
C LYS A 241 -7.47 -21.45 14.15
#